data_AF-A0A2K1P5U5-F1
#
_entry.id   AF-A0A2K1P5U5-F1
#
_cell.length_a   1.000
_cell.length_b   1.000
_cell.length_c   1.000
_cell.angle_alpha   90.00
_cell.angle_beta   90.00
_cell.angle_gamma   90.00
#
_symmetry.space_group_name_H-M   'P 1'
#
loop_
_entity.id
_entity.type
_entity.pdbx_description
1 polymer ?
#
loop_
_entity_poly.entity_id
_entity_poly.type
_entity_poly.pdbx_seq_one_letter_code
_entity_poly.pdbx_strand_id
1 'polypeptide(L)' 'MTCKWYIVCPMKRYYDEGKLDKKWIENYCHGDYKSCVRYQMEETGKYHPDNMLPDGTIDKRLK' A
#
# COMPACT_ATOMS: atom_id res chain seq x y z
N MET A 1 11.25 9.08 -3.18
CA MET A 1 10.51 9.96 -2.24
C MET A 1 9.48 9.08 -1.55
N THR A 2 9.22 9.25 -0.26
CA THR A 2 8.35 8.32 0.47
C THR A 2 6.90 8.80 0.51
N CYS A 3 5.95 7.89 0.32
CA CYS A 3 4.52 8.14 0.51
C CYS A 3 4.25 8.69 1.92
N LYS A 4 3.49 9.79 2.02
CA LYS A 4 3.18 10.46 3.30
C LYS A 4 2.44 9.57 4.31
N TRP A 5 1.69 8.56 3.84
CA TRP A 5 0.99 7.60 4.69
C TRP A 5 1.76 6.31 4.98
N TYR A 6 2.99 6.17 4.48
CA TYR A 6 3.75 4.92 4.58
C TYR A 6 3.84 4.39 6.03
N ILE A 7 4.01 5.27 7.01
CA ILE A 7 4.17 4.89 8.43
C ILE A 7 2.92 4.24 9.05
N VAL A 8 1.72 4.54 8.53
CA VAL A 8 0.43 4.01 9.01
C VAL A 8 -0.22 3.05 8.01
N CYS A 9 0.29 2.97 6.79
CA CYS A 9 -0.27 2.14 5.74
C CYS A 9 -0.08 0.64 6.06
N PRO A 10 -1.13 -0.20 5.93
CA PRO A 10 -1.02 -1.65 6.12
C PRO A 10 0.06 -2.32 5.26
N MET A 11 0.43 -1.74 4.12
CA MET A 11 1.53 -2.26 3.28
C MET A 11 2.85 -2.32 4.02
N LYS A 12 3.17 -1.29 4.84
CA LYS A 12 4.37 -1.30 5.68
C LYS A 12 4.30 -2.44 6.69
N ARG A 13 3.17 -2.58 7.39
CA ARG A 13 2.95 -3.66 8.37
C ARG A 13 3.13 -5.04 7.73
N TYR A 14 2.49 -5.30 6.59
CA TYR A 14 2.61 -6.60 5.92
C TYR A 14 4.02 -6.87 5.41
N TYR A 15 4.75 -5.84 4.98
CA TYR A 15 6.15 -5.99 4.61
C TYR A 15 7.04 -6.30 5.81
N ASP A 16 6.88 -5.57 6.92
CA ASP A 16 7.62 -5.80 8.15
C ASP A 16 7.33 -7.21 8.73
N GLU A 17 6.12 -7.72 8.54
CA GLU A 17 5.72 -9.09 8.91
C GLU A 17 6.19 -10.16 7.89
N GLY A 18 6.86 -9.78 6.80
CA GLY A 18 7.33 -10.70 5.75
C GLY A 18 6.23 -11.30 4.87
N LYS A 19 5.00 -10.78 4.96
CA LYS A 19 3.83 -11.24 4.18
C LYS A 19 3.71 -10.57 2.82
N LEU A 20 4.35 -9.42 2.63
CA LEU A 20 4.29 -8.62 1.41
C LEU A 20 5.65 -8.60 0.70
N ASP A 21 5.65 -8.81 -0.61
CA ASP A 21 6.87 -8.71 -1.42
C ASP A 21 7.41 -7.27 -1.43
N LYS A 22 8.74 -7.13 -1.28
CA LYS A 22 9.45 -5.84 -1.25
C LYS A 22 9.18 -4.95 -2.46
N LYS A 23 8.84 -5.52 -3.62
CA LYS A 23 8.51 -4.78 -4.84
C LYS A 23 7.39 -3.77 -4.62
N TRP A 24 6.44 -4.08 -3.74
CA TRP A 24 5.32 -3.17 -3.44
C TRP A 24 5.81 -1.94 -2.68
N ILE A 25 6.77 -2.11 -1.79
CA ILE A 25 7.38 -1.01 -1.03
C ILE A 25 8.31 -0.20 -1.93
N GLU A 26 9.19 -0.86 -2.69
CA GLU A 26 10.17 -0.20 -3.55
C GLU A 26 9.50 0.58 -4.69
N ASN A 27 8.55 -0.03 -5.41
CA ASN A 27 7.95 0.58 -6.60
C ASN A 27 6.88 1.63 -6.26
N TYR A 28 6.15 1.45 -5.15
CA TYR A 28 5.06 2.37 -4.77
C TYR A 28 5.42 3.21 -3.55
N CYS A 29 5.67 2.60 -2.38
CA CYS A 29 5.84 3.37 -1.15
C CYS A 29 7.05 4.31 -1.16
N HIS A 30 8.19 3.88 -1.71
CA HIS A 30 9.40 4.68 -1.88
C HIS A 30 9.67 5.13 -3.32
N GLY A 31 8.86 4.64 -4.27
CA GLY A 31 8.88 4.95 -5.69
C GLY A 31 7.73 5.89 -6.09
N ASP A 32 6.96 5.49 -7.09
CA ASP A 32 5.82 6.27 -7.61
C ASP A 32 4.54 6.00 -6.80
N TYR A 33 4.48 6.56 -5.59
CA TYR A 33 3.31 6.44 -4.72
C TYR A 33 2.05 7.08 -5.29
N LYS A 34 2.14 7.97 -6.29
CA LYS A 34 0.96 8.59 -6.92
C LYS A 34 0.24 7.62 -7.86
N SER A 35 0.94 6.60 -8.38
CA SER A 35 0.34 5.49 -9.12
C SER A 35 -0.41 4.47 -8.23
N CYS A 36 -0.20 4.51 -6.91
CA CYS A 36 -0.87 3.62 -5.96
C CYS A 36 -2.36 3.96 -5.86
N VAL A 37 -3.24 2.99 -6.15
CA VAL A 37 -4.70 3.13 -6.05
C VAL A 37 -5.13 3.50 -4.63
N ARG A 38 -4.48 2.92 -3.61
CA ARG A 38 -4.75 3.26 -2.20
C ARG A 38 -4.48 4.73 -1.91
N TYR A 39 -3.36 5.26 -2.41
CA TYR A 39 -3.02 6.69 -2.25
C TYR A 39 -4.12 7.59 -2.84
N GLN A 40 -4.58 7.27 -4.06
CA GLN A 40 -5.61 8.04 -4.75
C GLN A 40 -6.96 7.99 -4.00
N MET A 41 -7.29 6.84 -3.40
CA MET A 41 -8.50 6.67 -2.60
C MET A 41 -8.40 7.44 -1.27
N GLU A 42 -7.27 7.42 -0.57
CA GLU A 42 -7.04 8.23 0.63
C GLU A 42 -7.15 9.74 0.35
N GLU A 43 -6.55 10.23 -0.74
CA GLU A 43 -6.67 11.65 -1.15
C GLU A 43 -8.12 12.07 -1.45
N THR A 44 -8.97 11.11 -1.83
CA THR A 44 -10.38 11.36 -2.17
C THR A 44 -11.35 10.92 -1.07
N GLY A 45 -10.84 10.49 0.10
CA GLY A 45 -11.66 10.04 1.23
C GLY A 45 -12.49 8.79 0.95
N LYS A 46 -12.07 7.95 0.00
CA LYS A 46 -12.76 6.71 -0.36
C LYS A 46 -12.24 5.54 0.46
N TYR A 47 -13.17 4.77 1.02
CA TYR A 47 -12.84 3.55 1.74
C TYR A 47 -12.13 2.51 0.85
N HIS A 48 -11.07 1.90 1.38
CA HIS A 48 -10.47 0.67 0.86
C HIS A 48 -10.12 -0.29 2.00
N PRO A 49 -10.20 -1.61 1.80
CA PRO A 49 -9.79 -2.58 2.80
C PRO A 49 -8.26 -2.66 2.93
N ASP A 50 -7.78 -3.09 4.10
CA ASP A 50 -6.35 -3.18 4.42
C ASP A 50 -5.57 -4.10 3.48
N ASN A 51 -6.21 -5.18 3.02
CA ASN A 51 -5.62 -6.18 2.17
C ASN A 51 -5.70 -5.85 0.66
N MET A 52 -6.12 -4.63 0.31
CA MET A 52 -5.95 -4.11 -1.04
C MET A 52 -4.48 -3.79 -1.31
N LEU A 53 -3.94 -4.25 -2.43
CA LEU A 53 -2.58 -3.97 -2.88
C LEU A 53 -2.51 -2.59 -3.56
N PRO A 54 -1.30 -2.04 -3.78
CA PRO A 54 -1.11 -0.75 -4.45
C PRO A 54 -1.72 -0.67 -5.86
N ASP A 55 -1.88 -1.79 -6.57
CA ASP A 55 -2.52 -1.86 -7.89
C ASP A 55 -4.06 -1.96 -7.83
N GLY A 56 -4.64 -1.99 -6.63
CA GLY A 56 -6.09 -2.11 -6.41
C GLY A 56 -6.61 -3.54 -6.30
N THR A 57 -5.77 -4.56 -6.50
CA THR A 57 -6.19 -5.96 -6.32
C THR A 57 -6.31 -6.33 -4.84
N ILE A 58 -7.15 -7.32 -4.51
CA ILE A 58 -7.33 -7.78 -3.12
C ILE A 58 -6.53 -9.07 -2.91
N ASP A 59 -5.56 -9.05 -1.99
CA ASP A 59 -4.86 -10.26 -1.56
C ASP A 59 -5.50 -10.83 -0.29
N LYS A 60 -6.34 -11.85 -0.44
CA LYS A 60 -7.05 -12.50 0.67
C LYS A 60 -6.12 -13.20 1.69
N ARG A 61 -4.83 -13.36 1.38
CA ARG A 61 -3.85 -13.96 2.30
C ARG A 61 -3.34 -12.95 3.32
N LEU A 62 -3.48 -11.65 3.06
CA LEU A 62 -3.08 -10.59 3.97
C LEU A 62 -4.17 -10.36 5.02
N LYS A 63 -3.83 -10.59 6.29
CA LYS A 63 -4.63 -10.37 7.50
C LYS A 63 -3.73 -9.74 8.55
#